data_AF-A0A920IXY9-F1
#
_entry.id   AF-A0A920IXY9-F1
#
_cell.length_a   1.000
_cell.length_b   1.000
_cell.length_c   1.000
_cell.angle_alpha   90.00
_cell.angle_beta   90.00
_cell.angle_gamma   90.00
#
_symmetry.space_group_name_H-M   'P 1'
#
loop_
_entity.id
_entity.type
_entity.pdbx_description
1 polymer ?
#
loop_
_entity_poly.entity_id
_entity_poly.type
_entity_poly.pdbx_seq_one_letter_code
_entity_poly.pdbx_strand_id
1 'polypeptide(L)'
;MRWLVDIVKEYAKIPVSIDSSNPEIIKAGLDQYDNHMRPMVNSLSLERKDLVEAIVEFDAQVVVSAASESSMPEDSNERIENLKNLIDYSTSKGLLLKDLFIDPLIFPISVSSSYGTDALEAISKIKNEWPEVNITGGMSNVSFGLPKRRLVNDVFISLAIDAGANSGIINPVESKIDRILSIDKNSEAFSITKDMLEGRDEFCVNYLSAFREKRI
;
A
#
# COMPACT_ATOMS: atom_id res chain seq x y z
N MET A 1 -19.14 -11.27 -2.12
CA MET A 1 -18.60 -10.35 -3.13
C MET A 1 -19.69 -9.82 -4.05
N ARG A 2 -20.38 -10.66 -4.84
CA ARG A 2 -21.46 -10.23 -5.76
C ARG A 2 -22.40 -9.15 -5.19
N TRP A 3 -23.04 -9.44 -4.06
CA TRP A 3 -23.94 -8.48 -3.39
C TRP A 3 -23.27 -7.14 -3.02
N LEU A 4 -22.01 -7.15 -2.57
CA LEU A 4 -21.28 -5.93 -2.23
C LEU A 4 -21.00 -5.10 -3.48
N VAL A 5 -20.55 -5.75 -4.56
CA VAL A 5 -20.27 -5.09 -5.84
C VAL A 5 -21.55 -4.48 -6.40
N ASP A 6 -22.67 -5.20 -6.36
CA ASP A 6 -23.97 -4.71 -6.82
C ASP A 6 -24.42 -3.45 -6.08
N ILE A 7 -24.26 -3.42 -4.76
CA ILE A 7 -24.62 -2.22 -4.01
C ILE A 7 -23.64 -1.10 -4.30
N VAL A 8 -22.33 -1.34 -4.20
CA VAL A 8 -21.34 -0.27 -4.30
C VAL A 8 -21.34 0.37 -5.68
N LYS A 9 -21.52 -0.41 -6.76
CA LYS A 9 -21.54 0.13 -8.13
C LYS A 9 -22.69 1.12 -8.39
N GLU A 10 -23.80 1.01 -7.66
CA GLU A 10 -24.93 1.95 -7.79
C GLU A 10 -24.62 3.34 -7.20
N TYR A 11 -23.80 3.40 -6.15
CA TYR A 11 -23.52 4.65 -5.42
C TYR A 11 -22.13 5.23 -5.71
N ALA A 12 -21.18 4.40 -6.14
CA ALA A 12 -19.81 4.82 -6.38
C ALA A 12 -19.68 5.58 -7.71
N LYS A 13 -18.99 6.73 -7.65
CA LYS A 13 -18.61 7.53 -8.84
C LYS A 13 -17.23 7.16 -9.39
N ILE A 14 -16.57 6.20 -8.76
CA ILE A 14 -15.21 5.73 -9.06
C ILE A 14 -15.23 4.20 -9.11
N PRO A 15 -14.29 3.54 -9.81
CA PRO A 15 -14.27 2.09 -9.89
C PRO A 15 -14.03 1.44 -8.52
N VAL A 16 -14.49 0.20 -8.39
CA VAL A 16 -14.32 -0.59 -7.17
C VAL A 16 -12.95 -1.27 -7.14
N SER A 17 -12.41 -1.45 -5.93
CA SER A 17 -11.32 -2.38 -5.68
C SER A 17 -11.89 -3.65 -5.05
N ILE A 18 -11.79 -4.77 -5.76
CA ILE A 18 -12.29 -6.08 -5.34
C ILE A 18 -11.19 -6.74 -4.51
N ASP A 19 -11.43 -6.77 -3.20
CA ASP A 19 -10.46 -7.21 -2.21
C ASP A 19 -10.80 -8.60 -1.65
N SER A 20 -9.95 -9.58 -1.94
CA SER A 20 -10.05 -10.91 -1.36
C SER A 20 -8.75 -11.70 -1.50
N SER A 21 -8.54 -12.66 -0.59
CA SER A 21 -7.49 -13.67 -0.74
C SER A 21 -7.91 -14.88 -1.58
N ASN A 22 -9.18 -14.98 -1.98
CA ASN A 22 -9.72 -16.13 -2.71
C ASN A 22 -9.97 -15.77 -4.19
N PRO A 23 -9.27 -16.40 -5.15
CA PRO A 23 -9.45 -16.14 -6.58
C PRO A 23 -10.90 -16.24 -7.08
N GLU A 24 -11.66 -17.20 -6.57
CA GLU A 24 -13.05 -17.41 -6.98
C GLU A 24 -13.97 -16.29 -6.48
N ILE A 25 -13.65 -15.72 -5.30
CA ILE A 25 -14.37 -14.55 -4.78
C ILE A 25 -14.04 -13.31 -5.61
N ILE A 26 -12.79 -13.15 -6.07
CA ILE A 26 -12.37 -12.06 -6.95
C ILE A 26 -13.10 -12.16 -8.29
N LYS A 27 -13.04 -13.32 -8.95
CA LYS A 27 -13.74 -13.57 -10.23
C LYS A 27 -15.24 -13.29 -10.11
N ALA A 28 -15.88 -13.78 -9.05
CA ALA A 28 -17.29 -13.50 -8.80
C ALA A 28 -17.60 -12.01 -8.59
N GLY A 29 -16.64 -11.21 -8.11
CA GLY A 29 -16.76 -9.76 -8.05
C GLY A 29 -16.60 -9.09 -9.41
N LEU A 30 -15.61 -9.53 -10.19
CA LEU A 30 -15.33 -9.01 -11.54
C LEU A 30 -16.51 -9.29 -12.48
N ASP A 31 -17.04 -10.51 -12.47
CA ASP A 31 -18.26 -10.90 -13.21
C ASP A 31 -19.44 -9.96 -12.93
N GLN A 32 -19.58 -9.52 -11.68
CA GLN A 32 -20.72 -8.73 -11.23
C GLN A 32 -20.58 -7.24 -11.56
N TYR A 33 -19.36 -6.80 -11.84
CA TYR A 33 -19.03 -5.41 -12.09
C TYR A 33 -19.18 -5.11 -13.58
N ASP A 34 -20.31 -4.51 -13.94
CA ASP A 34 -20.76 -4.25 -15.32
C ASP A 34 -20.65 -2.75 -15.70
N ASN A 35 -19.71 -2.02 -15.09
CA ASN A 35 -19.52 -0.60 -15.32
C ASN A 35 -18.44 -0.32 -16.40
N HIS A 36 -18.45 0.88 -17.00
CA HIS A 36 -17.53 1.26 -18.07
C HIS A 36 -16.11 1.63 -17.59
N MET A 37 -15.91 1.82 -16.27
CA MET A 37 -14.59 2.11 -15.69
C MET A 37 -13.91 0.83 -15.25
N ARG A 38 -12.64 0.66 -15.56
CA ARG A 38 -11.84 -0.54 -15.19
C ARG A 38 -11.82 -0.75 -13.67
N PRO A 39 -12.18 -1.95 -13.15
CA PRO A 39 -12.07 -2.25 -11.73
C PRO A 39 -10.61 -2.47 -11.31
N MET A 40 -10.36 -2.53 -10.01
CA MET A 40 -9.07 -2.94 -9.45
C MET A 40 -9.20 -4.29 -8.73
N VAL A 41 -8.20 -5.15 -8.87
CA VAL A 41 -8.05 -6.39 -8.11
C VAL A 41 -7.05 -6.19 -6.97
N ASN A 42 -7.44 -6.52 -5.74
CA ASN A 42 -6.58 -6.51 -4.56
C ASN A 42 -6.55 -7.92 -3.92
N SER A 43 -5.52 -8.73 -4.13
CA SER A 43 -4.28 -8.47 -4.89
C SER A 43 -3.76 -9.72 -5.61
N LEU A 44 -2.86 -9.47 -6.58
CA LEU A 44 -2.01 -10.47 -7.22
C LEU A 44 -0.72 -10.66 -6.41
N SER A 45 -0.30 -11.92 -6.25
CA SER A 45 0.91 -12.34 -5.56
C SER A 45 1.52 -13.56 -6.25
N LEU A 46 2.75 -13.95 -5.89
CA LEU A 46 3.39 -15.14 -6.46
C LEU A 46 2.60 -16.43 -6.17
N GLU A 47 2.01 -16.54 -4.96
CA GLU A 47 1.15 -17.68 -4.55
C GLU A 47 -0.07 -17.86 -5.47
N ARG A 48 -0.58 -16.77 -6.06
CA ARG A 48 -1.82 -16.76 -6.87
C ARG A 48 -1.60 -16.15 -8.25
N LYS A 49 -0.42 -16.33 -8.82
CA LYS A 49 -0.02 -15.70 -10.09
C LYS A 49 -0.97 -15.97 -11.26
N ASP A 50 -1.65 -17.12 -11.26
CA ASP A 50 -2.62 -17.49 -12.31
C ASP A 50 -3.85 -16.57 -12.37
N LEU A 51 -4.10 -15.77 -11.32
CA LEU A 51 -5.14 -14.74 -11.32
C LEU A 51 -4.91 -13.67 -12.41
N VAL A 52 -3.67 -13.53 -12.91
CA VAL A 52 -3.33 -12.63 -14.02
C VAL A 52 -4.22 -12.84 -15.24
N GLU A 53 -4.64 -14.07 -15.53
CA GLU A 53 -5.46 -14.37 -16.71
C GLU A 53 -6.84 -13.73 -16.58
N ALA A 54 -7.46 -13.82 -15.40
CA ALA A 54 -8.71 -13.12 -15.11
C ALA A 54 -8.51 -11.59 -15.14
N ILE A 55 -7.43 -11.06 -14.58
CA ILE A 55 -7.17 -9.61 -14.57
C ILE A 55 -7.10 -9.07 -16.01
N VAL A 56 -6.43 -9.81 -16.91
CA VAL A 56 -6.36 -9.47 -18.34
C VAL A 56 -7.72 -9.60 -19.02
N GLU A 57 -8.45 -10.70 -18.78
CA GLU A 57 -9.78 -10.96 -19.37
C GLU A 57 -10.79 -9.87 -19.02
N PHE A 58 -10.79 -9.42 -17.76
CA PHE A 58 -11.70 -8.39 -17.25
C PHE A 58 -11.20 -6.95 -17.43
N ASP A 59 -10.07 -6.74 -18.10
CA ASP A 59 -9.40 -5.43 -18.27
C ASP A 59 -9.28 -4.65 -16.94
N ALA A 60 -8.83 -5.33 -15.88
CA ALA A 60 -8.72 -4.77 -14.55
C ALA A 60 -7.31 -4.20 -14.27
N GLN A 61 -7.25 -3.16 -13.43
CA GLN A 61 -6.02 -2.75 -12.75
C GLN A 61 -5.73 -3.70 -11.59
N VAL A 62 -4.50 -3.73 -11.08
CA VAL A 62 -4.14 -4.70 -10.05
C VAL A 62 -3.16 -4.18 -9.02
N VAL A 63 -3.43 -4.47 -7.75
CA VAL A 63 -2.45 -4.38 -6.68
C VAL A 63 -1.53 -5.60 -6.74
N VAL A 64 -0.23 -5.38 -6.87
CA VAL A 64 0.80 -6.42 -6.95
C VAL A 64 1.60 -6.42 -5.66
N SER A 65 1.46 -7.48 -4.88
CA SER A 65 2.10 -7.61 -3.56
C SER A 65 3.53 -8.10 -3.68
N ALA A 66 4.46 -7.48 -2.95
CA ALA A 66 5.86 -7.93 -2.81
C ALA A 66 6.04 -9.20 -1.94
N ALA A 67 4.96 -9.96 -1.71
CA ALA A 67 4.98 -11.17 -0.88
C ALA A 67 5.66 -12.31 -1.64
N SER A 68 6.40 -13.16 -0.90
CA SER A 68 6.94 -14.40 -1.47
C SER A 68 5.85 -15.48 -1.54
N GLU A 69 6.16 -16.63 -2.13
CA GLU A 69 5.23 -17.78 -2.19
C GLU A 69 4.98 -18.43 -0.81
N SER A 70 5.90 -18.29 0.15
CA SER A 70 5.85 -19.08 1.39
C SER A 70 6.16 -18.29 2.68
N SER A 71 6.65 -17.06 2.58
CA SER A 71 7.05 -16.24 3.73
C SER A 71 6.84 -14.74 3.49
N MET A 72 6.86 -13.96 4.57
CA MET A 72 6.99 -12.51 4.46
C MET A 72 8.45 -12.18 4.11
N PRO A 73 8.70 -11.20 3.22
CA PRO A 73 10.05 -10.83 2.85
C PRO A 73 10.78 -10.20 4.04
N GLU A 74 12.05 -10.57 4.23
CA GLU A 74 12.87 -10.13 5.34
C GLU A 74 13.37 -8.69 5.15
N ASP A 75 13.72 -8.30 3.92
CA ASP A 75 14.30 -6.99 3.62
C ASP A 75 13.78 -6.35 2.30
N SER A 76 14.32 -5.18 1.96
CA SER A 76 13.95 -4.46 0.75
C SER A 76 14.45 -5.14 -0.54
N ASN A 77 15.52 -5.93 -0.51
CA ASN A 77 16.04 -6.60 -1.70
C ASN A 77 15.18 -7.81 -2.08
N GLU A 78 14.76 -8.62 -1.10
CA GLU A 78 13.85 -9.75 -1.33
C GLU A 78 12.51 -9.27 -1.92
N ARG A 79 12.00 -8.12 -1.44
CA ARG A 79 10.80 -7.47 -2.02
C ARG A 79 11.00 -7.17 -3.51
N ILE A 80 12.14 -6.58 -3.89
CA ILE A 80 12.42 -6.24 -5.29
C ILE A 80 12.54 -7.50 -6.16
N GLU A 81 13.17 -8.56 -5.66
CA GLU A 81 13.27 -9.84 -6.39
C GLU A 81 11.89 -10.46 -6.64
N ASN A 82 11.05 -10.54 -5.60
CA ASN A 82 9.68 -11.04 -5.72
C ASN A 82 8.86 -10.22 -6.73
N LEU A 83 8.96 -8.89 -6.65
CA LEU A 83 8.28 -7.98 -7.56
C LEU A 83 8.76 -8.14 -9.00
N LYS A 84 10.06 -8.27 -9.23
CA LYS A 84 10.62 -8.46 -10.57
C LYS A 84 10.03 -9.70 -11.24
N ASN A 85 10.05 -10.83 -10.54
CA ASN A 85 9.49 -12.08 -11.05
C ASN A 85 8.00 -11.95 -11.40
N LEU A 86 7.22 -11.30 -10.52
CA LEU A 86 5.77 -11.16 -10.72
C LEU A 86 5.41 -10.12 -11.79
N ILE A 87 6.17 -9.02 -11.90
CA ILE A 87 5.99 -7.99 -12.93
C ILE A 87 6.35 -8.56 -14.31
N ASP A 88 7.47 -9.27 -14.43
CA ASP A 88 7.88 -9.89 -15.69
C ASP A 88 6.84 -10.92 -16.15
N TYR A 89 6.34 -11.76 -15.22
CA TYR A 89 5.27 -12.70 -15.52
C TYR A 89 3.97 -11.98 -15.93
N SER A 90 3.57 -10.95 -15.18
CA SER A 90 2.34 -10.19 -15.43
C SER A 90 2.35 -9.48 -16.79
N THR A 91 3.47 -8.86 -17.14
CA THR A 91 3.64 -8.15 -18.42
C THR A 91 3.69 -9.12 -19.59
N SER A 92 4.31 -10.30 -19.43
CA SER A 92 4.30 -11.36 -20.45
C SER A 92 2.90 -11.88 -20.79
N LYS A 93 1.94 -11.73 -19.86
CA LYS A 93 0.53 -12.11 -20.02
C LYS A 93 -0.34 -10.99 -20.59
N GLY A 94 0.21 -9.77 -20.76
CA GLY A 94 -0.47 -8.65 -21.40
C GLY A 94 -0.83 -7.49 -20.48
N LEU A 95 -0.48 -7.53 -19.18
CA LEU A 95 -0.67 -6.36 -18.32
C LEU A 95 0.33 -5.26 -18.63
N LEU A 96 -0.11 -4.01 -18.56
CA LEU A 96 0.71 -2.83 -18.75
C LEU A 96 1.30 -2.37 -17.41
N LEU A 97 2.54 -1.89 -17.40
CA LEU A 97 3.20 -1.40 -16.17
C LEU A 97 2.36 -0.33 -15.45
N LYS A 98 1.73 0.58 -16.20
CA LYS A 98 0.85 1.63 -15.67
C LYS A 98 -0.40 1.12 -14.95
N ASP A 99 -0.77 -0.14 -15.14
CA ASP A 99 -1.93 -0.78 -14.50
C ASP A 99 -1.54 -1.55 -13.23
N LEU A 100 -0.23 -1.65 -12.96
CA LEU A 100 0.31 -2.28 -11.77
C LEU A 100 0.43 -1.26 -10.64
N PHE A 101 -0.16 -1.59 -9.49
CA PHE A 101 -0.08 -0.84 -8.26
C PHE A 101 0.72 -1.67 -7.25
N ILE A 102 2.01 -1.39 -7.16
CA ILE A 102 2.95 -2.18 -6.37
C ILE A 102 2.78 -1.89 -4.89
N ASP A 103 2.46 -2.91 -4.11
CA ASP A 103 2.44 -2.85 -2.63
C ASP A 103 3.76 -3.42 -2.09
N PRO A 104 4.63 -2.60 -1.48
CA PRO A 104 5.90 -3.03 -0.93
C PRO A 104 5.77 -3.81 0.38
N LEU A 105 4.56 -4.06 0.90
CA LEU A 105 4.27 -4.64 2.22
C LEU A 105 4.75 -3.77 3.38
N ILE A 106 3.86 -2.88 3.82
CA ILE A 106 4.10 -2.00 4.96
C ILE A 106 3.80 -2.76 6.26
N PHE A 107 4.82 -2.92 7.12
CA PHE A 107 4.70 -3.57 8.42
C PHE A 107 4.60 -2.57 9.59
N PRO A 108 4.03 -2.97 10.74
CA PRO A 108 3.90 -2.09 11.90
C PRO A 108 5.24 -1.73 12.52
N ILE A 109 5.55 -0.44 12.63
CA ILE A 109 6.82 0.02 13.21
C ILE A 109 6.96 -0.30 14.71
N SER A 110 5.85 -0.59 15.39
CA SER A 110 5.88 -1.06 16.77
C SER A 110 6.55 -2.43 16.95
N VAL A 111 6.73 -3.20 15.86
CA VAL A 111 7.34 -4.54 15.87
C VAL A 111 8.86 -4.44 15.68
N SER A 112 9.32 -3.61 14.74
CA SER A 112 10.73 -3.33 14.48
C SER A 112 10.90 -1.86 14.10
N SER A 113 11.90 -1.19 14.68
CA SER A 113 12.26 0.18 14.32
C SER A 113 12.73 0.33 12.88
N SER A 114 13.18 -0.76 12.23
CA SER A 114 13.62 -0.73 10.83
C SER A 114 12.46 -0.62 9.85
N TYR A 115 11.26 -1.12 10.19
CA TYR A 115 10.18 -1.33 9.22
C TYR A 115 9.68 -0.07 8.52
N GLY A 116 9.77 1.09 9.17
CA GLY A 116 9.46 2.36 8.52
C GLY A 116 10.48 2.71 7.43
N THR A 117 11.77 2.65 7.74
CA THR A 117 12.86 2.84 6.78
C THR A 117 12.84 1.80 5.67
N ASP A 118 12.65 0.52 6.00
CA ASP A 118 12.59 -0.58 5.04
C ASP A 118 11.47 -0.35 4.00
N ALA A 119 10.31 0.15 4.45
CA ALA A 119 9.20 0.49 3.57
C ALA A 119 9.52 1.70 2.66
N LEU A 120 10.09 2.78 3.22
CA LEU A 120 10.45 3.98 2.46
C LEU A 120 11.57 3.70 1.44
N GLU A 121 12.56 2.88 1.80
CA GLU A 121 13.61 2.44 0.88
C GLU A 121 13.05 1.55 -0.22
N ALA A 122 12.15 0.61 0.10
CA ALA A 122 11.49 -0.20 -0.91
C ALA A 122 10.70 0.66 -1.91
N ILE A 123 9.94 1.66 -1.44
CA ILE A 123 9.22 2.62 -2.30
C ILE A 123 10.19 3.33 -3.25
N SER A 124 11.29 3.86 -2.73
CA SER A 124 12.30 4.56 -3.53
C SER A 124 12.95 3.63 -4.57
N LYS A 125 13.33 2.41 -4.17
CA LYS A 125 13.89 1.39 -5.08
C LYS A 125 12.91 1.03 -6.19
N ILE A 126 11.65 0.76 -5.86
CA ILE A 126 10.59 0.43 -6.84
C ILE A 126 10.42 1.59 -7.82
N LYS A 127 10.40 2.84 -7.35
CA LYS A 127 10.22 4.00 -8.23
C LYS A 127 11.37 4.17 -9.23
N ASN A 128 12.59 3.87 -8.80
CA ASN A 128 13.79 3.96 -9.64
C ASN A 128 13.85 2.81 -10.66
N GLU A 129 13.53 1.58 -10.24
CA GLU A 129 13.57 0.39 -11.10
C GLU A 129 12.43 0.40 -12.13
N TRP A 130 11.21 0.79 -11.72
CA TRP A 130 10.03 0.80 -12.57
C TRP A 130 9.32 2.17 -12.52
N PRO A 131 9.79 3.19 -13.24
CA PRO A 131 9.21 4.54 -13.18
C PRO A 131 7.74 4.62 -13.59
N GLU A 132 7.26 3.69 -14.41
CA GLU A 132 5.90 3.64 -14.98
C GLU A 132 4.85 2.98 -14.09
N VAL A 133 5.26 2.21 -13.06
CA VAL A 133 4.29 1.60 -12.16
C VAL A 133 3.73 2.62 -11.18
N ASN A 134 2.56 2.32 -10.63
CA ASN A 134 2.07 3.00 -9.44
C ASN A 134 2.59 2.27 -8.20
N ILE A 135 2.82 3.01 -7.13
CA ILE A 135 3.25 2.46 -5.84
C ILE A 135 2.16 2.78 -4.82
N THR A 136 1.63 1.74 -4.19
CA THR A 136 0.50 1.76 -3.26
C THR A 136 0.86 1.05 -1.96
N GLY A 137 -0.14 0.82 -1.11
CA GLY A 137 -0.06 -0.07 0.03
C GLY A 137 -1.05 0.31 1.13
N GLY A 138 -1.21 -0.59 2.09
CA GLY A 138 -1.95 -0.33 3.33
C GLY A 138 -1.23 0.67 4.22
N MET A 139 -1.34 1.97 3.93
CA MET A 139 -0.57 3.02 4.61
C MET A 139 -0.81 3.07 6.13
N SER A 140 -1.98 2.64 6.58
CA SER A 140 -2.29 2.59 8.02
C SER A 140 -1.60 1.46 8.79
N ASN A 141 -1.03 0.47 8.10
CA ASN A 141 -0.39 -0.69 8.75
C ASN A 141 0.80 -0.27 9.58
N VAL A 142 1.55 0.75 9.13
CA VAL A 142 2.74 1.28 9.81
C VAL A 142 2.48 1.66 11.27
N SER A 143 1.28 2.15 11.59
CA SER A 143 0.93 2.69 12.91
C SER A 143 0.25 1.70 13.83
N PHE A 144 0.07 0.44 13.41
CA PHE A 144 -0.59 -0.56 14.26
C PHE A 144 0.18 -0.70 15.59
N GLY A 145 -0.54 -0.80 16.71
CA GLY A 145 0.05 -0.87 18.05
C GLY A 145 0.45 0.47 18.69
N LEU A 146 0.39 1.60 17.97
CA LEU A 146 0.79 2.91 18.50
C LEU A 146 -0.39 3.83 18.84
N PRO A 147 -0.25 4.74 19.83
CA PRO A 147 -1.19 5.83 20.04
C PRO A 147 -1.11 6.87 18.91
N LYS A 148 -2.14 7.72 18.80
CA LYS A 148 -2.21 8.81 17.80
C LYS A 148 -1.96 8.34 16.36
N ARG A 149 -2.47 7.15 16.00
CA ARG A 149 -2.28 6.52 14.67
C ARG A 149 -2.48 7.46 13.48
N ARG A 150 -3.44 8.37 13.54
CA ARG A 150 -3.64 9.39 12.48
C ARG A 150 -2.39 10.24 12.23
N LEU A 151 -1.71 10.70 13.27
CA LEU A 151 -0.47 11.48 13.13
C LEU A 151 0.60 10.62 12.44
N VAL A 152 0.80 9.39 12.91
CA VAL A 152 1.77 8.45 12.32
C VAL A 152 1.45 8.18 10.85
N ASN A 153 0.17 7.92 10.52
CA ASN A 153 -0.27 7.69 9.14
C ASN A 153 -0.04 8.93 8.27
N ASP A 154 -0.42 10.11 8.73
CA ASP A 154 -0.28 11.35 7.95
C ASP A 154 1.21 11.64 7.66
N VAL A 155 2.08 11.50 8.67
CA VAL A 155 3.53 11.69 8.50
C VAL A 155 4.12 10.62 7.58
N PHE A 156 3.75 9.35 7.78
CA PHE A 156 4.23 8.26 6.92
C PHE A 156 3.80 8.44 5.46
N ILE A 157 2.54 8.80 5.20
CA ILE A 157 2.07 9.07 3.83
C ILE A 157 2.85 10.25 3.23
N SER A 158 3.12 11.31 3.99
CA SER A 158 3.97 12.41 3.52
C SER A 158 5.37 11.94 3.13
N LEU A 159 6.01 11.08 3.93
CA LEU A 159 7.33 10.52 3.64
C LEU A 159 7.30 9.54 2.46
N ALA A 160 6.25 8.73 2.36
CA ALA A 160 6.05 7.80 1.25
C ALA A 160 5.88 8.55 -0.09
N ILE A 161 5.14 9.66 -0.11
CA ILE A 161 5.03 10.54 -1.28
C ILE A 161 6.41 11.11 -1.63
N ASP A 162 7.15 11.63 -0.65
CA ASP A 162 8.52 12.13 -0.87
C ASP A 162 9.45 11.04 -1.44
N ALA A 163 9.24 9.77 -1.07
CA ALA A 163 9.98 8.61 -1.57
C ALA A 163 9.54 8.11 -2.96
N GLY A 164 8.38 8.55 -3.47
CA GLY A 164 7.88 8.21 -4.81
C GLY A 164 6.54 7.49 -4.87
N ALA A 165 5.86 7.27 -3.74
CA ALA A 165 4.51 6.71 -3.73
C ALA A 165 3.50 7.66 -4.39
N ASN A 166 2.61 7.12 -5.21
CA ASN A 166 1.60 7.89 -5.95
C ASN A 166 0.17 7.35 -5.78
N SER A 167 -0.01 6.29 -4.98
CA SER A 167 -1.29 5.70 -4.60
C SER A 167 -1.24 5.21 -3.14
N GLY A 168 -2.38 4.87 -2.56
CA GLY A 168 -2.43 4.29 -1.22
C GLY A 168 -3.83 3.84 -0.79
N ILE A 169 -3.88 2.75 -0.03
CA ILE A 169 -5.07 2.29 0.67
C ILE A 169 -5.08 3.00 2.02
N ILE A 170 -5.93 4.02 2.14
CA ILE A 170 -5.99 4.92 3.29
C ILE A 170 -7.41 5.00 3.87
N ASN A 171 -7.54 5.55 5.07
CA ASN A 171 -8.81 6.06 5.56
C ASN A 171 -8.96 7.53 5.09
N PRO A 172 -9.75 7.83 4.04
CA PRO A 172 -9.84 9.18 3.49
C PRO A 172 -10.59 10.16 4.40
N VAL A 173 -11.35 9.67 5.39
CA VAL A 173 -12.07 10.51 6.37
C VAL A 173 -11.11 11.01 7.44
N GLU A 174 -10.30 10.10 8.00
CA GLU A 174 -9.31 10.45 9.01
C GLU A 174 -8.10 11.13 8.40
N SER A 175 -7.49 10.52 7.38
CA SER A 175 -6.26 10.93 6.69
C SER A 175 -6.56 11.62 5.36
N LYS A 176 -7.09 12.85 5.44
CA LYS A 176 -7.39 13.68 4.26
C LYS A 176 -6.11 14.07 3.52
N ILE A 177 -6.07 13.80 2.22
CA ILE A 177 -4.91 14.10 1.35
C ILE A 177 -4.49 15.56 1.43
N ASP A 178 -5.43 16.52 1.34
CA ASP A 178 -5.10 17.95 1.39
C ASP A 178 -4.31 18.33 2.65
N ARG A 179 -4.68 17.74 3.80
CA ARG A 179 -4.00 17.98 5.08
C ARG A 179 -2.61 17.35 5.10
N ILE A 180 -2.46 16.18 4.50
CA ILE A 180 -1.16 15.48 4.40
C ILE A 180 -0.21 16.29 3.51
N LEU A 181 -0.70 16.77 2.37
CA LEU A 181 0.09 17.61 1.45
C LEU A 181 0.48 18.96 2.07
N SER A 182 -0.34 19.48 3.00
CA SER A 182 -0.08 20.72 3.72
C SER A 182 0.46 20.50 5.15
N ILE A 183 0.97 19.30 5.48
CA ILE A 183 1.43 19.01 6.84
C ILE A 183 2.63 19.91 7.21
N ASP A 184 2.62 20.45 8.44
CA ASP A 184 3.73 21.26 8.93
C ASP A 184 4.94 20.38 9.27
N LYS A 185 5.84 20.24 8.29
CA LYS A 185 7.08 19.47 8.40
C LYS A 185 8.08 20.05 9.41
N ASN A 186 7.89 21.29 9.89
CA ASN A 186 8.74 21.92 10.90
C ASN A 186 8.19 21.76 12.33
N SER A 187 6.99 21.20 12.48
CA SER A 187 6.40 20.98 13.80
C SER A 187 7.16 19.93 14.60
N GLU A 188 7.20 20.10 15.93
CA GLU A 188 7.79 19.12 16.85
C GLU A 188 7.15 17.73 16.68
N ALA A 189 5.82 17.69 16.52
CA ALA A 189 5.08 16.45 16.32
C ALA A 189 5.50 15.71 15.04
N PHE A 190 5.72 16.45 13.94
CA PHE A 190 6.23 15.88 12.71
C PHE A 190 7.65 15.34 12.89
N SER A 191 8.55 16.12 13.50
CA SER A 191 9.94 15.69 13.72
C SER A 191 10.03 14.41 14.54
N ILE A 192 9.33 14.34 15.68
CA ILE A 192 9.34 13.16 16.56
C ILE A 192 8.78 11.93 15.83
N THR A 193 7.68 12.11 15.10
CA THR A 193 7.06 11.01 14.35
C THR A 193 7.94 10.56 13.20
N LYS A 194 8.60 11.49 12.50
CA LYS A 194 9.56 11.19 11.43
C LYS A 194 10.78 10.44 11.96
N ASP A 195 11.36 10.87 13.08
CA ASP A 195 12.49 10.18 13.70
C ASP A 195 12.13 8.73 14.06
N MET A 196 10.92 8.51 14.57
CA MET A 196 10.40 7.16 14.78
C MET A 196 10.28 6.38 13.47
N LEU A 197 9.63 6.96 12.45
CA LEU A 197 9.42 6.32 11.15
C LEU A 197 10.71 6.01 10.38
N GLU A 198 11.77 6.78 10.58
CA GLU A 198 13.08 6.58 9.95
C GLU A 198 14.04 5.75 10.84
N GLY A 199 13.49 5.04 11.84
CA GLY A 199 14.24 4.10 12.68
C GLY A 199 15.22 4.75 13.65
N ARG A 200 15.13 6.06 13.87
CA ARG A 200 15.96 6.83 14.83
C ARG A 200 15.37 6.87 16.25
N ASP A 201 14.24 6.20 16.47
CA ASP A 201 13.62 6.03 17.78
C ASP A 201 13.44 4.54 18.10
N GLU A 202 14.46 3.95 18.73
CA GLU A 202 14.45 2.54 19.09
C GLU A 202 13.26 2.22 20.02
N PHE A 203 12.48 1.19 19.67
CA PHE A 203 11.25 0.81 20.36
C PHE A 203 10.21 1.94 20.53
N CYS A 204 10.26 2.98 19.68
CA CYS A 204 9.34 4.14 19.73
C CYS A 204 9.36 4.89 21.08
N VAL A 205 10.46 4.85 21.83
CA VAL A 205 10.54 5.37 23.20
C VAL A 205 10.29 6.88 23.28
N ASN A 206 10.88 7.65 22.37
CA ASN A 206 10.73 9.10 22.34
C ASN A 206 9.31 9.50 21.90
N TYR A 207 8.76 8.82 20.90
CA TYR A 207 7.38 9.01 20.46
C TYR A 207 6.38 8.74 21.60
N LEU A 208 6.52 7.60 22.29
CA LEU A 208 5.64 7.24 23.40
C LEU A 208 5.78 8.19 24.59
N SER A 209 6.97 8.72 24.84
CA SER A 209 7.20 9.72 25.87
C SER A 209 6.53 11.06 25.52
N ALA A 210 6.70 11.54 24.29
CA ALA A 210 6.04 12.74 23.79
C ALA A 210 4.51 12.64 23.87
N PHE A 211 3.94 11.47 23.59
CA PHE A 211 2.51 11.22 23.74
C PHE A 211 2.05 11.36 25.20
N ARG A 212 2.77 10.77 26.16
CA ARG A 212 2.47 10.88 27.59
C ARG A 212 2.55 12.32 28.09
N GLU A 213 3.49 13.08 27.55
CA GLU A 213 3.72 14.50 27.85
C GLU A 213 2.76 15.45 27.12
N LYS A 214 1.88 14.93 26.25
CA LYS A 214 0.95 15.70 25.41
C LYS A 214 1.64 16.69 24.46
N ARG A 215 2.87 16.38 24.02
CA ARG A 215 3.57 17.11 22.97
C ARG A 215 3.12 16.70 21.56
N ILE A 216 2.46 15.54 21.45
CA ILE A 216 1.87 14.98 20.22
C ILE A 216 0.44 14.47 20.40
#